data_AF-T0Z0Q4-F1
#
_entry.id   AF-T0Z0Q4-F1
#
_cell.length_a   1.000
_cell.length_b   1.000
_cell.length_c   1.000
_cell.angle_alpha   90.00
_cell.angle_beta   90.00
_cell.angle_gamma   90.00
#
_symmetry.space_group_name_H-M   'P 1'
#
loop_
_entity.id
_entity.type
_entity.pdbx_description
1 polymer ?
#
loop_
_entity_poly.entity_id
_entity_poly.type
_entity_poly.pdbx_seq_one_letter_code
_entity_poly.pdbx_strand_id
1 'polypeptide(L)'
;KEEAIEDSIKATIDDVARAISLTKPKDSENGPKSVRIILASDWKCKAYNALCKERTMEKVLSNKEFASVEKQELAKFLSKYMKGLNSIKPIPEISQKEMNTAFTEAKKFMESKIGCSVEIESESESDSKRASRAETLKPSIDAVWA
;
A
#
# COMPACT_ATOMS: atom_id res chain seq x y z
N LYS A 1 -16.06 -3.72 4.37
CA LYS A 1 -14.86 -2.89 4.64
C LYS A 1 -13.91 -3.65 5.55
N GLU A 2 -14.37 -4.09 6.72
CA GLU A 2 -13.61 -4.93 7.66
C GLU A 2 -12.97 -6.16 6.99
N GLU A 3 -13.74 -6.95 6.25
CA GLU A 3 -13.22 -8.09 5.49
C GLU A 3 -12.05 -7.72 4.55
N ALA A 4 -12.17 -6.62 3.81
CA ALA A 4 -11.11 -6.15 2.92
C ALA A 4 -9.85 -5.67 3.66
N ILE A 5 -10.01 -5.14 4.88
CA ILE A 5 -8.90 -4.74 5.74
C ILE A 5 -8.19 -5.97 6.29
N GLU A 6 -8.94 -6.94 6.81
CA GLU A 6 -8.40 -8.20 7.32
C GLU A 6 -7.65 -8.98 6.23
N ASP A 7 -8.22 -9.06 5.04
CA ASP A 7 -7.60 -9.70 3.88
C ASP A 7 -6.33 -8.96 3.47
N SER A 8 -6.34 -7.62 3.50
CA SER A 8 -5.14 -6.82 3.25
C SER A 8 -4.04 -7.11 4.28
N ILE A 9 -4.37 -7.23 5.57
CA ILE A 9 -3.41 -7.56 6.62
C ILE A 9 -2.83 -8.96 6.39
N LYS A 10 -3.67 -9.98 6.16
CA LYS A 10 -3.22 -11.35 5.89
C LYS A 10 -2.31 -11.41 4.66
N ALA A 11 -2.74 -10.80 3.56
CA ALA A 11 -1.96 -10.72 2.33
C ALA A 11 -0.63 -9.97 2.53
N THR A 12 -0.62 -8.93 3.38
CA THR A 12 0.59 -8.17 3.70
C THR A 12 1.58 -9.03 4.48
N ILE A 13 1.14 -9.84 5.45
CA ILE A 13 2.01 -10.78 6.17
C ILE A 13 2.70 -11.73 5.19
N ASP A 14 1.94 -12.30 4.26
CA ASP A 14 2.48 -13.20 3.22
C ASP A 14 3.45 -12.48 2.28
N ASP A 15 3.10 -11.25 1.85
CA ASP A 15 3.96 -10.42 1.02
C ASP A 15 5.27 -10.03 1.73
N VAL A 16 5.23 -9.78 3.05
CA VAL A 16 6.44 -9.51 3.84
C VAL A 16 7.32 -10.75 3.89
N ALA A 17 6.77 -11.92 4.21
CA ALA A 17 7.52 -13.17 4.25
C ALA A 17 8.19 -13.46 2.89
N ARG A 18 7.46 -13.26 1.78
CA ARG A 18 8.00 -13.35 0.42
C ARG A 18 9.10 -12.31 0.19
N ALA A 19 8.87 -11.05 0.52
CA ALA A 19 9.85 -9.98 0.32
C ALA A 19 11.15 -10.26 1.07
N ILE A 20 11.08 -10.72 2.32
CA ILE A 20 12.25 -11.12 3.12
C ILE A 20 13.00 -12.26 2.42
N SER A 21 12.30 -13.30 1.98
CA SER A 21 12.94 -14.45 1.31
C SER A 21 13.67 -14.06 0.02
N LEU A 22 13.15 -13.07 -0.72
CA LEU A 22 13.69 -12.61 -2.00
C LEU A 22 14.78 -11.56 -1.85
N THR A 23 14.80 -10.82 -0.75
CA THR A 23 15.72 -9.68 -0.53
C THR A 23 16.84 -9.98 0.47
N LYS A 24 16.84 -11.19 1.05
CA LYS A 24 17.86 -11.64 2.00
C LYS A 24 19.28 -11.46 1.41
N PRO A 25 20.14 -10.63 2.01
CA PRO A 25 21.54 -10.51 1.62
C PRO A 25 22.23 -11.86 1.74
N LYS A 26 23.14 -12.18 0.81
CA LYS A 26 23.84 -13.47 0.74
C LYS A 26 24.58 -13.81 2.04
N ASP A 27 25.08 -12.79 2.73
CA ASP A 27 25.90 -12.93 3.94
C ASP A 27 25.10 -12.73 5.24
N SER A 28 23.78 -12.54 5.15
CA SER A 28 22.93 -12.38 6.34
C SER A 28 22.48 -13.74 6.84
N GLU A 29 23.01 -14.20 7.98
CA GLU A 29 22.44 -15.38 8.64
C GLU A 29 21.10 -15.05 9.33
N ASN A 30 20.93 -13.79 9.73
CA ASN A 30 19.76 -13.29 10.45
C ASN A 30 18.66 -12.76 9.51
N GLY A 31 17.45 -12.63 10.05
CA GLY A 31 16.35 -11.90 9.43
C GLY A 31 16.56 -10.38 9.45
N PRO A 32 15.68 -9.59 8.81
CA PRO A 32 15.76 -8.14 8.87
C PRO A 32 15.59 -7.63 10.30
N LYS A 33 16.18 -6.48 10.61
CA LYS A 33 16.03 -5.80 11.91
C LYS A 33 14.59 -5.34 12.12
N SER A 34 14.02 -4.71 11.09
CA SER A 34 12.63 -4.28 11.08
C SER A 34 12.06 -4.30 9.66
N VAL A 35 10.73 -4.28 9.58
CA VAL A 35 10.00 -4.11 8.33
C VAL A 35 9.08 -2.90 8.48
N ARG A 36 9.17 -1.97 7.55
CA ARG A 36 8.23 -0.86 7.42
C ARG A 36 7.10 -1.26 6.47
N ILE A 37 5.88 -1.06 6.92
CA ILE A 37 4.65 -1.27 6.18
C ILE A 37 4.01 0.09 5.99
N ILE A 38 4.02 0.55 4.75
CA ILE A 38 3.67 1.92 4.36
C ILE A 38 2.29 1.90 3.71
N LEU A 39 1.34 2.59 4.35
CA LEU A 39 -0.05 2.63 3.95
C LEU A 39 -0.31 3.78 2.99
N ALA A 40 -1.02 3.48 1.90
CA ALA A 40 -1.32 4.45 0.85
C ALA A 40 -2.13 5.65 1.36
N SER A 41 -1.92 6.78 0.71
CA SER A 41 -2.70 8.00 0.95
C SER A 41 -4.15 7.84 0.50
N ASP A 42 -5.08 8.55 1.15
CA ASP A 42 -6.52 8.50 0.87
C ASP A 42 -6.88 8.70 -0.60
N TRP A 43 -6.18 9.63 -1.25
CA TRP A 43 -6.47 10.00 -2.63
C TRP A 43 -6.30 8.82 -3.61
N LYS A 44 -5.45 7.84 -3.30
CA LYS A 44 -5.23 6.67 -4.16
C LYS A 44 -6.45 5.76 -4.24
N CYS A 45 -7.14 5.56 -3.11
CA CYS A 45 -8.40 4.82 -3.05
C CYS A 45 -9.46 5.49 -3.93
N LYS A 46 -9.61 6.81 -3.76
CA LYS A 46 -10.54 7.64 -4.52
C LYS A 46 -10.22 7.65 -6.00
N ALA A 47 -8.94 7.84 -6.37
CA ALA A 47 -8.48 7.85 -7.75
C ALA A 47 -8.70 6.50 -8.44
N TYR A 48 -8.43 5.38 -7.74
CA TYR A 48 -8.69 4.04 -8.24
C TYR A 48 -10.19 3.81 -8.50
N ASN A 49 -11.05 4.19 -7.55
CA ASN A 49 -12.50 4.05 -7.70
C ASN A 49 -13.05 4.98 -8.79
N ALA A 50 -12.53 6.20 -8.90
CA ALA A 50 -12.85 7.12 -10.00
C ALA A 50 -12.45 6.52 -11.35
N LEU A 51 -11.28 5.88 -11.46
CA LEU A 51 -10.87 5.19 -12.69
C LEU A 51 -11.78 4.00 -13.03
N CYS A 52 -12.19 3.22 -12.03
CA CYS A 52 -13.15 2.13 -12.21
C CYS A 52 -14.49 2.62 -12.78
N LYS A 53 -14.92 3.81 -12.37
CA LYS A 53 -16.17 4.43 -12.82
C LYS A 53 -16.03 5.06 -14.21
N GLU A 54 -15.04 5.93 -14.38
CA GLU A 54 -14.91 6.77 -15.57
C GLU A 54 -14.31 6.04 -16.78
N ARG A 55 -13.55 4.96 -16.52
CA ARG A 55 -12.85 4.13 -17.53
C ARG A 55 -11.90 4.93 -18.43
N THR A 56 -11.52 6.15 -18.06
CA THR A 56 -10.52 6.94 -18.78
C THR A 56 -9.68 7.74 -17.79
N MET A 57 -8.37 7.83 -18.05
CA MET A 57 -7.45 8.56 -17.17
C MET A 57 -7.69 10.07 -17.24
N GLU A 58 -8.02 10.59 -18.43
CA GLU A 58 -8.21 12.01 -18.72
C GLU A 58 -9.34 12.62 -17.88
N LYS A 59 -10.42 11.86 -17.68
CA LYS A 59 -11.55 12.28 -16.84
C LYS A 59 -11.17 12.35 -15.37
N VAL A 60 -10.40 11.37 -14.88
CA VAL A 60 -9.93 11.36 -13.48
C VAL A 60 -8.94 12.50 -13.24
N LEU A 61 -8.00 12.73 -14.17
CA LEU A 61 -7.02 13.83 -14.09
C LEU A 61 -7.67 15.23 -14.13
N SER A 62 -8.86 15.34 -14.72
CA SER A 62 -9.62 16.60 -14.81
C SER A 62 -10.62 16.78 -13.66
N ASN A 63 -10.77 15.80 -12.76
CA ASN A 63 -11.70 15.87 -11.65
C ASN A 63 -11.18 16.81 -10.55
N LYS A 64 -12.02 17.77 -10.14
CA LYS A 64 -11.70 18.76 -9.10
C LYS A 64 -11.38 18.12 -7.73
N GLU A 65 -11.86 16.91 -7.47
CA GLU A 65 -11.56 16.16 -6.25
C GLU A 65 -10.05 15.91 -6.06
N PHE A 66 -9.27 15.81 -7.14
CA PHE A 66 -7.83 15.56 -7.09
C PHE A 66 -7.00 16.82 -7.33
N ALA A 67 -7.59 18.01 -7.21
CA ALA A 67 -6.87 19.27 -7.46
C ALA A 67 -5.68 19.50 -6.50
N SER A 68 -5.71 18.89 -5.31
CA SER A 68 -4.62 18.93 -4.32
C SER A 68 -3.52 17.89 -4.56
N VAL A 69 -3.71 16.95 -5.49
CA VAL A 69 -2.74 15.91 -5.82
C VAL A 69 -1.91 16.37 -7.02
N GLU A 70 -0.61 16.13 -6.99
CA GLU A 70 0.25 16.47 -8.13
C GLU A 70 -0.19 15.65 -9.36
N LYS A 71 -0.43 16.33 -10.49
CA LYS A 71 -0.93 15.67 -11.72
C LYS A 71 -0.02 14.54 -12.21
N GLN A 72 1.30 14.71 -12.09
CA GLN A 72 2.27 13.70 -12.51
C GLN A 72 2.18 12.45 -11.63
N GLU A 73 2.03 12.63 -10.32
CA GLU A 73 1.87 11.55 -9.35
C GLU A 73 0.57 10.78 -9.59
N LEU A 74 -0.54 11.50 -9.76
CA LEU A 74 -1.84 10.92 -10.08
C LEU A 74 -1.79 10.13 -11.40
N ALA A 75 -1.22 10.70 -12.46
CA ALA A 75 -1.08 10.02 -13.75
C ALA A 75 -0.23 8.74 -13.63
N LYS A 76 0.89 8.82 -12.91
CA LYS A 76 1.77 7.67 -12.65
C LYS A 76 1.03 6.56 -11.89
N PHE A 77 0.25 6.91 -10.88
CA PHE A 77 -0.58 5.96 -10.15
C PHE A 77 -1.62 5.30 -11.06
N LEU A 78 -2.41 6.09 -11.79
CA LEU A 78 -3.47 5.59 -12.68
C LEU A 78 -2.93 4.71 -13.81
N SER A 79 -1.73 5.01 -14.32
CA SER A 79 -1.12 4.28 -15.44
C SER A 79 -0.92 2.79 -15.17
N LYS A 80 -0.75 2.41 -13.90
CA LYS A 80 -0.59 1.01 -13.46
C LYS A 80 -1.80 0.15 -13.79
N TYR A 81 -2.98 0.76 -13.83
CA TYR A 81 -4.27 0.08 -13.98
C TYR A 81 -4.79 0.07 -15.41
N MET A 82 -4.23 0.90 -16.30
CA MET A 82 -4.72 1.05 -17.68
C MET A 82 -4.64 -0.23 -18.50
N LYS A 83 -3.58 -1.03 -18.30
CA LYS A 83 -3.43 -2.33 -19.01
C LYS A 83 -4.51 -3.35 -18.63
N GLY A 84 -5.08 -3.23 -17.43
CA GLY A 84 -6.12 -4.11 -16.90
C GLY A 84 -7.47 -3.41 -16.71
N LEU A 85 -7.71 -2.29 -17.40
CA LEU A 85 -8.85 -1.41 -17.14
C LEU A 85 -10.21 -2.11 -17.22
N ASN A 86 -10.35 -3.14 -18.06
CA ASN A 86 -11.59 -3.92 -18.17
C ASN A 86 -11.79 -4.91 -17.01
N SER A 87 -10.73 -5.23 -16.28
CA SER A 87 -10.73 -6.18 -15.16
C SER A 87 -10.79 -5.52 -13.79
N ILE A 88 -10.48 -4.21 -13.68
CA ILE A 88 -10.56 -3.51 -12.39
C ILE A 88 -12.02 -3.36 -11.95
N LYS A 89 -12.22 -3.58 -10.64
CA LYS A 89 -13.50 -3.45 -9.95
C LYS A 89 -13.36 -2.43 -8.82
N PRO A 90 -14.41 -1.64 -8.52
CA PRO A 90 -14.38 -0.73 -7.40
C PRO A 90 -14.12 -1.49 -6.10
N ILE A 91 -13.37 -0.86 -5.21
CA ILE A 91 -13.06 -1.37 -3.88
C ILE A 91 -13.80 -0.55 -2.83
N PRO A 92 -14.06 -1.12 -1.62
CA PRO A 92 -14.64 -0.35 -0.54
C PRO A 92 -13.79 0.88 -0.23
N GLU A 93 -14.43 2.03 -0.07
CA GLU A 93 -13.73 3.26 0.32
C GLU A 93 -13.32 3.15 1.79
N ILE A 94 -12.03 2.92 2.02
CA ILE A 94 -11.42 2.82 3.34
C ILE A 94 -10.43 3.97 3.46
N SER A 95 -10.56 4.76 4.53
CA SER A 95 -9.63 5.85 4.81
C SER A 95 -8.29 5.33 5.32
N GLN A 96 -7.24 6.11 5.12
CA GLN A 96 -5.91 5.88 5.64
C GLN A 96 -5.95 5.80 7.16
N LYS A 97 -6.80 6.59 7.83
CA LYS A 97 -7.01 6.51 9.27
C LYS A 97 -7.56 5.14 9.70
N GLU A 98 -8.56 4.61 9.00
CA GLU A 98 -9.12 3.27 9.25
C GLU A 98 -8.05 2.19 9.02
N MET A 99 -7.30 2.26 7.92
CA MET A 99 -6.21 1.33 7.63
C MET A 99 -5.12 1.39 8.70
N ASN A 100 -4.68 2.59 9.09
CA ASN A 100 -3.63 2.77 10.08
C ASN A 100 -4.05 2.23 11.45
N THR A 101 -5.29 2.50 11.87
CA THR A 101 -5.85 1.94 13.11
C THR A 101 -5.82 0.42 13.09
N ALA A 102 -6.36 -0.20 12.04
CA ALA A 102 -6.43 -1.66 11.94
C ALA A 102 -5.04 -2.33 11.85
N PHE A 103 -4.11 -1.77 11.07
CA PHE A 103 -2.74 -2.29 10.99
C PHE A 103 -1.98 -2.11 12.30
N THR A 104 -2.19 -0.99 13.00
CA THR A 104 -1.60 -0.75 14.31
C THR A 104 -2.12 -1.73 15.36
N GLU A 105 -3.42 -2.01 15.36
CA GLU A 105 -4.02 -3.03 16.23
C GLU A 105 -3.50 -4.44 15.91
N ALA A 106 -3.33 -4.77 14.63
CA ALA A 106 -2.78 -6.04 14.18
C ALA A 106 -1.26 -6.15 14.33
N LYS A 107 -0.55 -5.07 14.66
CA LYS A 107 0.93 -5.00 14.66
C LYS A 107 1.58 -6.15 15.43
N LYS A 108 1.15 -6.40 16.68
CA LYS A 108 1.72 -7.47 17.51
C LYS A 108 1.53 -8.86 16.89
N PHE A 109 0.38 -9.09 16.27
CA PHE A 109 0.11 -10.33 15.55
C PHE A 109 1.02 -10.47 14.32
N MET A 110 1.20 -9.39 13.56
CA MET A 110 2.12 -9.36 12.42
C MET A 110 3.57 -9.63 12.83
N GLU A 111 4.06 -8.97 13.89
CA GLU A 111 5.41 -9.18 14.44
C GLU A 111 5.62 -10.64 14.83
N SER A 112 4.63 -11.27 15.48
CA SER A 112 4.69 -12.69 15.85
C SER A 112 4.74 -13.61 14.63
N LYS A 113 4.06 -13.27 13.52
CA LYS A 113 4.06 -14.06 12.29
C LYS A 113 5.30 -13.85 11.43
N ILE A 114 5.82 -12.63 11.39
CA ILE A 114 6.98 -12.24 10.56
C ILE A 114 8.29 -12.58 11.27
N GLY A 115 8.34 -12.47 12.60
CA GLY A 115 9.54 -12.74 13.39
C GLY A 115 10.53 -11.56 13.46
N CYS A 116 10.08 -10.34 13.15
CA CYS A 116 10.87 -9.11 13.33
C CYS A 116 9.97 -7.93 13.74
N SER A 117 10.59 -6.81 14.12
CA SER A 117 9.86 -5.56 14.45
C SER A 117 9.09 -5.04 13.23
N VAL A 118 7.86 -4.57 13.43
CA VAL A 118 7.01 -4.00 12.38
C VAL A 118 6.76 -2.52 12.66
N GLU A 119 7.05 -1.67 11.69
CA GLU A 119 6.75 -0.22 11.72
C GLU A 119 5.60 0.06 10.76
N ILE A 120 4.52 0.68 11.24
CA ILE A 120 3.37 1.06 10.40
C ILE A 120 3.48 2.56 10.16
N GLU A 121 3.54 2.97 8.90
CA GLU A 121 3.73 4.37 8.50
C GLU A 121 2.68 4.77 7.46
N SER A 122 2.28 6.04 7.50
CA SER A 122 1.54 6.66 6.41
C SER A 122 2.50 7.01 5.27
N GLU A 123 2.06 6.91 4.02
CA GLU A 123 2.87 7.27 2.84
C GLU A 123 3.48 8.67 2.93
N SER A 124 2.73 9.64 3.46
CA SER A 124 3.18 11.03 3.62
C SER A 124 4.22 11.23 4.73
N GLU A 125 4.31 10.28 5.67
CA GLU A 125 5.18 10.35 6.84
C GLU A 125 6.43 9.48 6.68
N SER A 126 6.46 8.60 5.68
CA SER A 126 7.57 7.67 5.45
C SER A 126 8.70 8.32 4.67
N ASP A 127 9.94 8.13 5.13
CA ASP A 127 11.17 8.52 4.43
C ASP A 127 11.63 7.48 3.39
N SER A 128 10.91 6.35 3.28
CA SER A 128 11.27 5.28 2.36
C SER A 128 11.05 5.69 0.91
N LYS A 129 12.03 5.40 0.05
CA LYS A 129 11.90 5.52 -1.41
C LYS A 129 10.77 4.64 -1.97
N ARG A 130 10.31 3.66 -1.19
CA ARG A 130 9.22 2.76 -1.55
C ARG A 130 7.84 3.30 -1.18
N ALA A 131 7.73 4.39 -0.40
CA ALA A 131 6.45 4.96 0.03
C ALA A 131 5.49 5.22 -1.14
N SER A 132 5.98 5.85 -2.22
CA SER A 132 5.23 6.09 -3.46
C SER A 132 4.62 4.85 -4.13
N ARG A 133 5.09 3.65 -3.76
CA ARG A 133 4.63 2.37 -4.31
C ARG A 133 3.45 1.79 -3.54
N ALA A 134 3.06 2.36 -2.40
CA ALA A 134 1.90 1.91 -1.65
C ALA A 134 0.63 2.03 -2.49
N GLU A 135 -0.22 1.02 -2.45
CA GLU A 135 -1.53 0.96 -3.10
C GLU A 135 -2.62 0.79 -2.03
N THR A 136 -3.88 1.05 -2.38
CA THR A 136 -4.99 1.11 -1.41
C THR A 136 -5.15 -0.14 -0.53
N LEU A 137 -5.17 -1.33 -1.13
CA LEU A 137 -5.28 -2.61 -0.40
C LEU A 137 -3.96 -3.40 -0.39
N LYS A 138 -2.89 -2.79 -0.89
CA LYS A 138 -1.57 -3.40 -0.98
C LYS A 138 -0.52 -2.40 -0.48
N PRO A 139 -0.23 -2.41 0.83
CA PRO A 139 0.81 -1.58 1.41
C PRO A 139 2.16 -1.79 0.71
N SER A 140 3.00 -0.75 0.76
CA SER A 140 4.40 -0.93 0.38
C SER A 140 5.20 -1.49 1.55
N ILE A 141 6.08 -2.43 1.26
CA ILE A 141 6.92 -3.10 2.26
C ILE A 141 8.37 -2.69 2.03
N ASP A 142 9.06 -2.30 3.09
CA ASP A 142 10.51 -2.00 3.09
C ASP A 142 11.20 -2.77 4.23
N ALA A 143 12.08 -3.71 3.88
CA ALA A 143 12.81 -4.51 4.86
C ALA A 143 14.14 -3.85 5.18
N VAL A 144 14.35 -3.53 6.46
CA VAL A 144 15.56 -2.90 6.98
C VAL A 144 16.50 -3.99 7.48
N TRP A 145 17.55 -4.25 6.72
CA TRP A 145 18.59 -5.21 7.07
C TRP A 145 19.63 -4.56 7.99
N ALA A 146 20.25 -5.38 8.85
CA ALA A 146 21.32 -4.96 9.75
C ALA A 146 22.67 -4.89 9.03
#